data_AF-X0YH16-F1
#
_entry.id   AF-X0YH16-F1
#
_cell.length_a   1.000
_cell.length_b   1.000
_cell.length_c   1.000
_cell.angle_alpha   90.00
_cell.angle_beta   90.00
_cell.angle_gamma   90.00
#
_symmetry.space_group_name_H-M   'P 1'
#
loop_
_entity.id
_entity.type
_entity.pdbx_description
1 polymer ?
#
loop_
_entity_poly.entity_id
_entity_poly.type
_entity_poly.pdbx_seq_one_letter_code
_entity_poly.pdbx_strand_id
1 'polypeptide(L)'
;QLWKETYPIAEIQSNSSAKFSDVAWDINQSVNDRFHITLSLLDEQDQEISVNEYLLLIGDHEQATKRMHLMGEALHKNAREYTYGNYYRFYPDMIKSGGSDWQTEEDIPRARGFENKAD
;
A
#
# COMPACT_ATOMS: atom_id res chain seq x y z
N GLN A 1 5.31 -15.08 -24.21
CA GLN A 1 4.18 -16.01 -24.46
C GLN A 1 3.05 -15.57 -23.55
N LEU A 2 1.86 -15.30 -24.10
CA LEU A 2 0.69 -14.99 -23.30
C LEU A 2 0.09 -16.32 -22.83
N TRP A 3 -0.04 -16.52 -21.52
CA TRP A 3 -0.71 -17.68 -20.96
C TRP A 3 -2.24 -17.45 -21.02
N LYS A 4 -3.00 -18.47 -21.40
CA LYS A 4 -4.47 -18.41 -21.49
C LYS A 4 -5.05 -19.73 -20.99
N GLU A 5 -6.05 -19.63 -20.14
CA GLU A 5 -6.85 -20.76 -19.67
C GLU A 5 -8.34 -20.40 -19.75
N THR A 6 -9.19 -21.42 -19.90
CA THR A 6 -10.64 -21.26 -20.02
C THR A 6 -11.31 -22.25 -19.08
N TYR A 7 -12.29 -21.75 -18.31
CA TYR A 7 -13.01 -22.54 -17.33
C TYR A 7 -14.50 -22.53 -17.68
N PRO A 8 -15.18 -23.68 -17.67
CA PRO A 8 -16.63 -23.72 -17.81
C PRO A 8 -17.27 -23.07 -16.56
N ILE A 9 -18.10 -22.08 -16.79
CA ILE A 9 -18.87 -21.41 -15.73
C ILE A 9 -20.31 -21.92 -15.81
N ALA A 10 -20.86 -22.31 -14.67
CA ALA A 10 -22.27 -22.70 -14.56
C ALA A 10 -23.19 -21.47 -14.66
N GLU A 11 -24.50 -21.68 -14.59
CA GLU A 11 -25.47 -20.59 -14.58
C GLU A 11 -25.17 -19.55 -13.48
N ILE A 12 -25.13 -18.28 -13.87
CA ILE A 12 -24.98 -17.13 -12.97
C ILE A 12 -26.38 -16.61 -12.64
N GLN A 13 -26.80 -16.74 -11.39
CA GLN A 13 -28.12 -16.26 -10.97
C GLN A 13 -28.20 -14.73 -11.03
N SER A 14 -29.37 -14.22 -11.41
CA SER A 14 -29.66 -12.78 -11.39
C SER A 14 -29.48 -12.18 -10.00
N ASN A 15 -28.89 -10.98 -9.93
CA ASN A 15 -28.63 -10.24 -8.68
C ASN A 15 -27.82 -11.02 -7.64
N SER A 16 -26.82 -11.79 -8.07
CA SER A 16 -25.98 -12.60 -7.20
C SER A 16 -24.49 -12.25 -7.30
N SER A 17 -23.72 -12.76 -6.35
CA SER A 17 -22.26 -12.82 -6.39
C SER A 17 -21.82 -14.19 -5.88
N ALA A 18 -21.03 -14.91 -6.67
CA ALA A 18 -20.59 -16.25 -6.35
C ALA A 18 -19.13 -16.45 -6.81
N LYS A 19 -18.42 -17.33 -6.10
CA LYS A 19 -17.11 -17.82 -6.52
C LYS A 19 -17.31 -19.03 -7.43
N PHE A 20 -16.72 -18.98 -8.63
CA PHE A 20 -16.85 -20.06 -9.61
C PHE A 20 -15.57 -20.91 -9.75
N SER A 21 -14.40 -20.30 -9.67
CA SER A 21 -13.12 -21.00 -9.81
C SER A 21 -12.00 -20.29 -9.06
N ASP A 22 -10.90 -21.01 -8.87
CA ASP A 22 -9.60 -20.46 -8.50
C ASP A 22 -8.66 -20.57 -9.70
N VAL A 23 -7.90 -19.51 -9.97
CA VAL A 23 -6.89 -19.51 -11.02
C VAL A 23 -5.54 -19.73 -10.36
N ALA A 24 -4.87 -20.82 -10.72
CA ALA A 24 -3.52 -21.14 -10.26
C ALA A 24 -2.59 -21.23 -11.46
N TRP A 25 -1.59 -20.35 -11.51
CA TRP A 25 -0.56 -20.40 -12.54
C TRP A 25 0.79 -19.98 -11.94
N ASP A 26 1.86 -20.60 -12.44
CA ASP A 26 3.23 -20.23 -12.05
C ASP A 26 3.71 -19.01 -12.82
N ILE A 27 3.93 -17.91 -12.11
CA ILE A 27 4.52 -16.71 -12.71
C ILE A 27 5.97 -17.00 -13.07
N ASN A 28 6.35 -16.69 -14.32
CA ASN A 28 7.73 -16.81 -14.76
C ASN A 28 8.64 -15.95 -13.87
N GLN A 29 9.72 -16.54 -13.35
CA GLN A 29 10.71 -15.88 -12.49
C GLN A 29 11.35 -14.64 -13.13
N SER A 30 11.25 -14.47 -14.45
CA SER A 30 11.71 -13.25 -15.13
C SER A 30 10.82 -12.01 -14.89
N VAL A 31 9.60 -12.19 -14.35
CA VAL A 31 8.68 -11.10 -14.05
C VAL A 31 8.90 -10.68 -12.59
N ASN A 32 9.45 -9.48 -12.40
CA ASN A 32 9.96 -9.07 -11.08
C ASN A 32 9.04 -8.11 -10.32
N ASP A 33 8.28 -7.27 -11.03
CA ASP A 33 7.60 -6.13 -10.39
C ASP A 33 6.08 -6.21 -10.48
N ARG A 34 5.55 -6.54 -11.66
CA ARG A 34 4.11 -6.48 -11.93
C ARG A 34 3.72 -7.31 -13.15
N PHE A 35 2.46 -7.69 -13.21
CA PHE A 35 1.86 -8.37 -14.36
C PHE A 35 0.40 -7.97 -14.53
N HIS A 36 -0.12 -8.19 -15.74
CA HIS A 36 -1.51 -7.92 -16.08
C HIS A 36 -2.29 -9.23 -16.21
N ILE A 37 -3.53 -9.22 -15.73
CA ILE A 37 -4.52 -10.27 -15.98
C ILE A 37 -5.69 -9.62 -16.71
N THR A 38 -6.14 -10.27 -17.79
CA THR A 38 -7.42 -9.98 -18.42
C THR A 38 -8.34 -11.18 -18.21
N LEU A 39 -9.53 -10.95 -17.65
CA LEU A 39 -10.58 -11.96 -17.49
C LEU A 39 -11.75 -11.57 -18.38
N SER A 40 -12.08 -12.43 -19.34
CA SER A 40 -13.25 -12.28 -20.20
C SER A 40 -14.29 -13.34 -19.84
N LEU A 41 -15.54 -12.91 -19.65
CA LEU A 41 -16.69 -13.79 -19.53
C LEU A 41 -17.37 -13.87 -20.90
N LEU A 42 -17.57 -15.09 -21.39
CA LEU A 42 -18.20 -15.36 -22.69
C LEU A 42 -19.57 -16.00 -22.49
N ASP A 43 -20.48 -15.77 -23.43
CA ASP A 43 -21.74 -16.50 -23.52
C ASP A 43 -21.60 -17.84 -24.27
N GLU A 44 -22.70 -18.55 -24.45
CA GLU A 44 -22.75 -19.85 -25.15
C GLU A 44 -22.40 -19.76 -26.65
N GLN A 45 -22.36 -18.55 -27.23
CA GLN A 45 -22.00 -18.29 -28.62
C GLN A 45 -20.58 -17.69 -28.74
N ASP A 46 -19.76 -17.86 -27.70
CA ASP A 46 -18.40 -17.31 -27.58
C ASP A 46 -18.35 -15.77 -27.71
N GLN A 47 -19.47 -15.07 -27.45
CA GLN A 47 -19.49 -13.60 -27.41
C GLN A 47 -19.09 -13.10 -26.03
N GLU A 48 -18.24 -12.07 -26.00
CA GLU A 48 -17.80 -11.46 -24.77
C GLU A 48 -18.91 -10.60 -24.15
N ILE A 49 -19.32 -10.96 -22.93
CA ILE A 49 -20.35 -10.25 -22.18
C ILE A 49 -19.79 -9.39 -21.05
N SER A 50 -18.54 -9.64 -20.63
CA SER A 50 -17.85 -8.83 -19.62
C SER A 50 -16.33 -9.00 -19.71
N VAL A 51 -15.60 -7.92 -19.41
CA VAL A 51 -14.13 -7.92 -19.31
C VAL A 51 -13.70 -7.20 -18.06
N ASN A 52 -12.75 -7.80 -17.36
CA ASN A 52 -12.05 -7.17 -16.24
C ASN A 52 -10.54 -7.23 -16.47
N GLU A 53 -9.87 -6.11 -16.26
CA GLU A 53 -8.42 -5.97 -16.36
C GLU A 53 -7.83 -5.65 -14.99
N TYR A 54 -6.83 -6.42 -14.58
CA TYR A 54 -6.16 -6.25 -13.29
C TYR A 54 -4.67 -6.06 -13.52
N LEU A 55 -4.09 -5.09 -12.82
CA LEU A 55 -2.65 -4.96 -12.65
C LEU A 55 -2.29 -5.48 -11.25
N LEU A 56 -1.52 -6.56 -11.20
CA LEU A 56 -1.05 -7.16 -9.96
C LEU A 56 0.44 -6.88 -9.77
N LEU A 57 0.81 -6.57 -8.53
CA LEU A 57 2.19 -6.29 -8.14
C LEU A 57 2.80 -7.56 -7.55
N ILE A 58 4.04 -7.86 -7.93
CA ILE A 58 4.82 -8.96 -7.35
C ILE A 58 5.66 -8.36 -6.22
N GLY A 59 5.53 -8.92 -5.03
CA GLY A 59 6.29 -8.47 -3.87
C GLY A 59 6.37 -9.55 -2.80
N ASP A 60 7.38 -9.42 -1.94
CA ASP A 60 7.50 -10.23 -0.73
C ASP A 60 6.48 -9.75 0.30
N HIS A 61 5.33 -10.43 0.33
CA HIS A 61 4.23 -10.09 1.23
C HIS A 61 4.62 -10.20 2.70
N GLU A 62 5.53 -11.12 3.04
CA GLU A 62 6.01 -11.29 4.42
C GLU A 62 6.87 -10.09 4.85
N GLN A 63 7.82 -9.67 4.00
CA GLN A 63 8.61 -8.47 4.27
C GLN A 63 7.79 -7.19 4.29
N ALA A 64 6.82 -7.06 3.37
CA ALA A 64 5.90 -5.92 3.36
C ALA A 64 5.09 -5.86 4.66
N THR A 65 4.55 -6.99 5.10
CA THR A 65 3.80 -7.13 6.36
C THR A 65 4.68 -6.78 7.56
N LYS A 66 5.91 -7.31 7.64
CA LYS A 66 6.88 -6.97 8.71
C LYS A 66 7.15 -5.46 8.76
N ARG A 67 7.41 -4.84 7.61
CA ARG A 67 7.65 -3.39 7.53
C ARG A 67 6.44 -2.60 8.00
N MET A 68 5.24 -3.00 7.60
CA MET A 68 3.99 -2.33 7.98
C MET A 68 3.71 -2.46 9.48
N HIS A 69 4.01 -3.61 10.09
CA HIS A 69 3.94 -3.79 11.54
C HIS A 69 4.91 -2.86 12.28
N LEU A 70 6.18 -2.80 11.87
CA LEU A 70 7.17 -1.90 12.47
C LEU A 70 6.76 -0.43 12.36
N MET A 71 6.20 -0.02 11.22
CA MET A 71 5.65 1.32 11.03
C MET A 71 4.46 1.58 11.97
N GLY A 72 3.56 0.62 12.13
CA GLY A 72 2.43 0.69 13.06
C GLY A 72 2.88 0.82 14.51
N GLU A 73 3.86 0.02 14.94
CA GLU A 73 4.44 0.11 16.29
C GLU A 73 5.09 1.47 16.55
N ALA A 74 5.85 1.99 15.58
CA ALA A 74 6.47 3.31 15.68
C ALA A 74 5.41 4.42 15.78
N LEU A 75 4.34 4.34 15.00
CA LEU A 75 3.20 5.25 15.06
C LEU A 75 2.50 5.19 16.42
N HIS A 76 2.23 3.99 16.94
CA HIS A 76 1.61 3.82 18.24
C HIS A 76 2.49 4.32 19.38
N LYS A 77 3.81 4.09 19.32
CA LYS A 77 4.77 4.64 20.29
C LYS A 77 4.72 6.16 20.27
N ASN A 78 4.83 6.78 19.09
CA ASN A 78 4.74 8.23 18.92
C ASN A 78 3.40 8.79 19.43
N ALA A 79 2.28 8.10 19.19
CA ALA A 79 0.96 8.53 19.66
C ALA A 79 0.85 8.47 21.19
N ARG A 80 1.43 7.46 21.84
CA ARG A 80 1.48 7.35 23.32
C ARG A 80 2.39 8.40 23.94
N GLU A 81 3.55 8.64 23.35
CA GLU A 81 4.55 9.57 23.87
C GLU A 81 4.09 11.02 23.77
N TYR A 82 3.47 11.40 22.65
CA TYR A 82 3.12 12.79 22.39
C TYR A 82 1.63 13.12 22.54
N THR A 83 0.76 12.14 22.76
CA THR A 83 -0.72 12.27 22.76
C THR A 83 -1.31 12.87 21.47
N TYR A 84 -2.61 12.74 21.25
CA TYR A 84 -3.26 13.24 20.04
C TYR A 84 -3.37 14.77 20.11
N GLY A 85 -2.79 15.49 19.13
CA GLY A 85 -2.89 16.94 19.03
C GLY A 85 -1.66 17.76 19.50
N ASN A 86 -0.57 17.12 19.92
CA ASN A 86 0.65 17.85 20.30
C ASN A 86 1.46 18.27 19.05
N TYR A 87 1.12 19.44 18.49
CA TYR A 87 1.85 20.02 17.35
C TYR A 87 3.29 20.40 17.69
N TYR A 88 3.60 20.74 18.95
CA TYR A 88 4.93 21.12 19.38
C TYR A 88 5.94 19.96 19.33
N ARG A 89 5.49 18.69 19.23
CA ARG A 89 6.36 17.52 19.04
C ARG A 89 7.23 17.59 17.79
N PHE A 90 6.79 18.35 16.79
CA PHE A 90 7.53 18.52 15.54
C PHE A 90 8.61 19.59 15.66
N TYR A 91 8.59 20.42 16.71
CA TYR A 91 9.49 21.56 16.94
C TYR A 91 10.33 21.30 18.20
N PRO A 92 11.40 20.50 18.13
CA PRO A 92 12.21 20.11 19.29
C PRO A 92 12.71 21.32 20.11
N ASP A 93 13.03 22.43 19.43
CA ASP A 93 13.47 23.69 20.05
C ASP A 93 12.43 24.30 20.99
N MET A 94 11.13 24.12 20.68
CA MET A 94 10.02 24.66 21.48
C MET A 94 9.75 23.84 22.74
N ILE A 95 10.10 22.55 22.73
CA ILE A 95 9.85 21.62 23.84
C ILE A 95 11.13 21.26 24.60
N LYS A 96 12.26 21.93 24.30
CA LYS A 96 13.58 21.69 24.89
C LYS A 96 14.02 20.22 24.82
N SER A 97 13.56 19.51 23.80
CA SER A 97 13.85 18.09 23.61
C SER A 97 15.03 17.94 22.66
N GLY A 98 16.22 17.61 23.19
CA GLY A 98 17.44 17.42 22.39
C GLY A 98 18.58 18.39 22.70
N GLY A 99 18.46 19.19 23.77
CA GLY A 99 19.56 20.05 24.25
C GLY A 99 19.68 21.41 23.56
N SER A 100 18.76 21.76 22.65
CA SER A 100 18.61 23.13 22.15
C SER A 100 17.67 23.92 23.06
N ASP A 101 18.18 25.02 23.61
CA ASP A 101 17.35 26.01 24.28
C ASP A 101 16.96 27.07 23.25
N TRP A 102 15.67 27.23 22.99
CA TRP A 102 15.14 28.42 22.32
C TRP A 102 15.38 29.63 23.23
N GLN A 103 16.32 30.49 22.86
CA GLN A 103 16.87 31.53 23.76
C GLN A 103 16.57 32.97 23.31
N THR A 104 15.96 33.23 22.14
CA THR A 104 15.78 34.60 21.64
C THR A 104 14.45 34.86 20.92
N GLU A 105 13.99 36.12 20.95
CA GLU A 105 12.79 36.59 20.21
C GLU A 105 12.94 36.53 18.68
N GLU A 106 14.16 36.31 18.17
CA GLU A 106 14.49 36.29 16.73
C GLU A 106 14.56 34.87 16.14
N ASP A 107 14.60 33.83 16.98
CA ASP A 107 14.70 32.44 16.53
C ASP A 107 13.34 31.89 16.08
N ILE A 108 13.21 31.52 14.80
CA ILE A 108 12.00 30.86 14.29
C ILE A 108 12.16 29.34 14.49
N PRO A 109 11.36 28.71 15.38
CA PRO A 109 11.44 27.28 15.62
C PRO A 109 11.13 26.50 14.34
N ARG A 110 11.93 25.46 14.05
CA ARG A 110 11.78 24.67 12.81
C ARG A 110 11.26 23.27 13.09
N ALA A 111 10.44 22.79 12.16
CA ALA A 111 9.96 21.43 12.21
C ALA A 111 11.08 20.46 11.85
N ARG A 112 11.18 19.34 12.58
CA ARG A 112 12.12 18.24 12.29
C ARG A 112 11.99 17.79 10.83
N GLY A 113 13.12 17.66 10.12
CA GLY A 113 13.15 17.28 8.70
C GLY A 113 13.04 18.45 7.71
N PHE A 114 12.95 19.68 8.21
CA PHE A 114 13.08 20.92 7.44
C PHE A 114 14.30 21.74 7.89
N GLU A 115 15.31 21.07 8.45
CA GLU A 115 16.62 21.69 8.63
C GLU A 115 17.16 22.03 7.23
N ASN A 116 17.64 23.25 7.02
CA ASN A 116 18.17 23.66 5.71
C ASN A 116 19.18 22.59 5.24
N LYS A 117 19.00 22.05 4.02
CA LYS A 117 20.13 21.42 3.33
C LYS A 117 21.18 22.52 3.18
N ALA A 118 22.27 22.42 3.92
CA ALA A 118 23.46 23.16 3.60
C ALA A 118 23.96 22.62 2.25
N ASP A 119 23.95 23.47 1.23
CA ASP A 119 24.82 23.30 0.06
C ASP A 119 26.28 23.54 0.48
#